data_AF-A0A3P6G3A5-F1
#
_entry.id   AF-A0A3P6G3A5-F1
#
_cell.length_a   1.000
_cell.length_b   1.000
_cell.length_c   1.000
_cell.angle_alpha   90.00
_cell.angle_beta   90.00
_cell.angle_gamma   90.00
#
_symmetry.space_group_name_H-M   'P 1'
#
loop_
_entity.id
_entity.type
_entity.pdbx_description
1 polymer ?
#
loop_
_entity_poly.entity_id
_entity_poly.type
_entity_poly.pdbx_seq_one_letter_code
_entity_poly.pdbx_strand_id
1 'polypeptide(L)'
;QSTRVSGGVPTEMQLGLLPPLHLRKLFELMGTTYIKLGQFISSAPTFFPPEYVRRFLEPFNKAPPVPFEEVHKILQEELGRPRDSVYEYVDPTQLASASIAQVHEPWRKA
;
A
#
# COMPACT_ATOMS: atom_id res chain seq x y z
N GLN A 1 -37.89 1.46 40.56
CA GLN A 1 -37.35 2.74 40.06
C GLN A 1 -36.28 2.38 39.04
N SER A 2 -36.56 2.62 37.76
CA SER A 2 -35.69 2.25 36.63
C SER A 2 -35.57 3.47 35.74
N THR A 3 -34.37 4.05 35.64
CA THR A 3 -33.94 5.09 34.70
C THR A 3 -32.56 5.59 35.15
N ARG A 4 -31.52 5.83 34.33
CA ARG A 4 -31.23 5.69 32.91
C ARG A 4 -29.71 5.52 32.87
N VAL A 5 -29.20 4.50 32.20
CA VAL A 5 -27.79 4.51 31.79
C VAL A 5 -27.66 5.58 30.71
N SER A 6 -26.97 6.68 31.04
CA SER A 6 -26.58 7.71 30.09
C SER A 6 -25.61 7.08 29.08
N GLY A 7 -26.17 6.47 28.03
CA GLY A 7 -25.43 6.05 26.85
C GLY A 7 -24.94 7.28 26.11
N GLY A 8 -23.83 7.84 26.56
CA GLY A 8 -23.06 8.79 25.77
C GLY A 8 -22.72 8.12 24.44
N VAL A 9 -22.86 8.88 23.36
CA VAL A 9 -22.46 8.42 22.03
C VAL A 9 -21.00 7.98 22.11
N PRO A 10 -20.64 6.75 21.67
CA PRO A 10 -19.26 6.28 21.71
C PRO A 10 -18.33 7.31 21.06
N THR A 11 -17.15 7.54 21.62
CA THR A 11 -16.17 8.54 21.14
C THR A 11 -15.87 8.38 19.64
N GLU A 12 -16.00 7.14 19.13
CA GLU A 12 -15.93 6.75 17.73
C GLU A 12 -16.87 7.55 16.81
N MET A 13 -18.05 7.92 17.30
CA MET A 13 -19.07 8.67 16.56
C MET A 13 -18.99 10.19 16.79
N GLN A 14 -18.26 10.66 17.80
CA GLN A 14 -18.16 12.09 18.15
C GLN A 14 -17.36 12.92 17.13
N LEU A 15 -16.54 12.27 16.30
CA LEU A 15 -15.80 12.93 15.22
C LEU A 15 -16.50 12.86 13.86
N GLY A 16 -17.65 12.19 13.74
CA GLY A 16 -18.29 11.94 12.44
C GLY A 16 -17.41 11.14 11.46
N LEU A 17 -16.35 10.50 11.97
CA LEU A 17 -15.39 9.76 11.16
C LEU A 17 -15.90 8.34 10.92
N LEU A 18 -15.73 7.86 9.70
CA LEU A 18 -15.97 6.46 9.37
C LEU A 18 -15.07 5.56 10.24
N PRO A 19 -15.56 4.41 10.74
CA PRO A 19 -14.72 3.46 11.46
C PRO A 19 -13.47 3.10 10.63
N PRO A 20 -12.30 2.84 11.24
CA PRO A 20 -11.04 2.64 10.52
C PRO A 20 -11.12 1.64 9.36
N LEU A 21 -11.89 0.57 9.56
CA LEU A 21 -12.14 -0.44 8.53
C LEU A 21 -12.90 0.12 7.32
N HIS A 22 -13.94 0.91 7.54
CA HIS A 22 -14.74 1.49 6.46
C HIS A 22 -13.97 2.55 5.70
N LEU A 23 -13.22 3.40 6.41
CA LEU A 23 -12.37 4.41 5.78
C LEU A 23 -11.30 3.76 4.90
N ARG A 24 -10.66 2.70 5.39
CA ARG A 24 -9.68 1.93 4.62
C ARG A 24 -10.29 1.35 3.35
N LYS A 25 -11.44 0.68 3.44
CA LYS A 25 -12.14 0.13 2.26
C LYS A 25 -12.50 1.22 1.25
N LEU A 26 -12.93 2.39 1.73
CA LEU A 26 -13.18 3.54 0.86
C LEU A 26 -11.92 3.97 0.12
N PHE A 27 -10.76 3.98 0.80
CA PHE A 27 -9.48 4.33 0.17
C PHE A 27 -9.07 3.31 -0.91
N GLU A 28 -9.30 2.02 -0.66
CA GLU A 28 -9.08 0.96 -1.66
C GLU A 28 -10.00 1.17 -2.89
N LEU A 29 -11.28 1.49 -2.67
CA LEU A 29 -12.25 1.75 -3.75
C LEU A 29 -11.93 3.01 -4.56
N MET A 30 -11.45 4.07 -3.90
CA MET A 30 -11.09 5.33 -4.55
C MET A 30 -9.73 5.26 -5.27
N GLY A 31 -8.99 4.16 -5.11
CA GLY A 31 -7.79 3.85 -5.88
C GLY A 31 -6.53 4.58 -5.45
N THR A 32 -5.57 4.69 -6.38
CA THR A 32 -4.16 4.99 -6.12
C THR A 32 -3.90 6.20 -5.23
N THR A 33 -4.61 7.31 -5.45
CA THR A 33 -4.43 8.53 -4.65
C THR A 33 -4.74 8.28 -3.18
N TYR A 34 -5.84 7.60 -2.89
CA TYR A 34 -6.26 7.32 -1.52
C TYR A 34 -5.47 6.20 -0.89
N ILE A 35 -5.01 5.21 -1.68
CA ILE A 35 -4.03 4.22 -1.22
C ILE A 35 -2.76 4.91 -0.70
N LYS A 36 -2.24 5.92 -1.43
CA LYS A 36 -1.07 6.70 -0.97
C LYS A 36 -1.36 7.51 0.29
N LEU A 37 -2.53 8.12 0.41
CA LEU A 37 -2.95 8.79 1.64
C LEU A 37 -3.03 7.79 2.81
N GLY A 38 -3.48 6.58 2.56
CA GLY A 38 -3.50 5.53 3.55
C GLY A 38 -2.10 5.09 4.00
N GLN A 39 -1.17 4.96 3.06
CA GLN A 39 0.23 4.71 3.36
C GLN A 39 0.83 5.85 4.19
N PHE A 40 0.49 7.10 3.88
CA PHE A 40 0.91 8.26 4.70
C PHE A 40 0.40 8.15 6.14
N ILE A 41 -0.88 7.84 6.35
CA ILE A 41 -1.47 7.61 7.69
C ILE A 41 -0.68 6.53 8.45
N SER A 42 -0.33 5.42 7.79
CA SER A 42 0.43 4.33 8.41
C SER A 42 1.86 4.72 8.80
N SER A 43 2.45 5.69 8.09
CA SER A 43 3.82 6.16 8.33
C SER A 43 3.92 7.33 9.32
N ALA A 44 2.79 7.89 9.75
CA ALA A 44 2.71 9.11 10.55
C ALA A 44 1.98 8.88 11.90
N PRO A 45 2.46 7.95 12.75
CA PRO A 45 1.73 7.48 13.94
C PRO A 45 1.46 8.57 14.99
N THR A 46 2.21 9.67 14.97
CA THR A 46 2.02 10.80 15.89
C THR A 46 0.91 11.75 15.47
N PHE A 47 0.45 11.68 14.23
CA PHE A 47 -0.55 12.60 13.65
C PHE A 47 -1.96 12.02 13.62
N PHE A 48 -2.12 10.70 13.78
CA PHE A 48 -3.39 10.01 13.62
C PHE A 48 -3.71 9.13 14.84
N PRO A 49 -4.99 8.91 15.16
CA PRO A 49 -5.35 8.03 16.26
C PRO A 49 -4.82 6.59 16.04
N PRO A 50 -4.37 5.89 17.11
CA PRO A 50 -3.72 4.58 17.00
C PRO A 50 -4.55 3.52 16.25
N GLU A 51 -5.87 3.55 16.36
CA GLU A 51 -6.78 2.64 15.70
C GLU A 51 -6.78 2.79 14.17
N TYR A 52 -6.61 4.01 13.65
CA TYR A 52 -6.45 4.27 12.23
C TYR A 52 -5.07 3.85 11.76
N VAL A 53 -4.02 4.26 12.47
CA VAL A 53 -2.64 3.86 12.14
C VAL A 53 -2.54 2.35 12.04
N ARG A 54 -3.00 1.63 13.06
CA ARG A 54 -2.97 0.17 13.12
C ARG A 54 -3.73 -0.47 11.95
N ARG A 55 -4.89 0.08 11.59
CA ARG A 55 -5.68 -0.45 10.46
C ARG A 55 -5.02 -0.21 9.10
N PHE A 56 -4.26 0.87 8.99
CA PHE A 56 -3.61 1.31 7.77
C PHE A 56 -2.22 0.72 7.57
N LEU A 57 -1.63 0.08 8.60
CA LEU A 57 -0.40 -0.73 8.48
C LEU A 57 -0.58 -1.96 7.59
N GLU A 58 -1.81 -2.46 7.41
CA GLU A 58 -2.07 -3.57 6.49
C GLU A 58 -1.80 -3.14 5.04
N PRO A 59 -1.09 -3.94 4.22
CA PRO A 59 -0.82 -3.59 2.83
C PRO A 59 -2.09 -3.29 2.04
N PHE A 60 -2.14 -2.15 1.35
CA PHE A 60 -3.26 -1.73 0.49
C PHE A 60 -3.38 -2.55 -0.80
N ASN A 61 -2.26 -3.05 -1.29
CA ASN A 61 -2.21 -3.75 -2.55
C ASN A 61 -1.57 -5.13 -2.35
N LYS A 62 -2.30 -6.15 -2.81
CA LYS A 62 -1.75 -7.47 -3.11
C LYS A 62 -1.96 -7.73 -4.60
N ALA A 63 -1.55 -6.77 -5.43
CA ALA A 63 -1.52 -7.01 -6.86
C ALA A 63 -0.64 -8.25 -7.10
N PRO A 64 -1.13 -9.25 -7.85
CA PRO A 64 -0.29 -10.37 -8.20
C PRO A 64 0.94 -9.86 -8.96
N PRO A 65 2.10 -10.51 -8.79
CA PRO A 65 3.28 -10.19 -9.59
C PRO A 65 2.91 -10.25 -11.06
N VAL A 66 3.33 -9.25 -11.83
CA VAL A 66 3.31 -9.32 -13.28
C VAL A 66 4.34 -10.39 -13.70
N PRO A 67 4.03 -11.27 -14.66
CA PRO A 67 4.97 -12.26 -15.17
C PRO A 67 6.30 -11.62 -15.60
N PHE A 68 7.41 -12.28 -15.30
CA PHE A 68 8.73 -11.73 -15.56
C PHE A 68 9.00 -11.46 -17.05
N GLU A 69 8.37 -12.23 -17.94
CA GLU A 69 8.46 -12.04 -19.39
C GLU A 69 7.97 -10.65 -19.83
N GLU A 70 6.93 -10.12 -19.17
CA GLU A 70 6.43 -8.78 -19.45
C GLU A 70 7.39 -7.71 -18.91
N VAL A 71 7.93 -7.92 -17.71
CA VAL A 71 9.00 -7.07 -17.14
C VAL A 71 10.22 -7.04 -18.06
N HIS A 72 10.63 -8.21 -18.56
CA HIS A 72 11.77 -8.37 -19.46
C HIS A 72 11.56 -7.61 -20.78
N LYS A 73 10.35 -7.69 -21.34
CA LYS A 73 9.97 -6.94 -22.54
C LYS A 73 10.04 -5.42 -22.30
N ILE A 74 9.43 -4.94 -21.22
CA ILE A 74 9.45 -3.51 -20.85
C ILE A 74 10.90 -3.05 -20.65
N LEU A 75 11.74 -3.83 -19.99
CA LEU A 75 13.17 -3.50 -19.80
C LEU A 75 13.91 -3.36 -21.14
N GLN A 76 13.67 -4.25 -22.11
CA GLN A 76 14.32 -4.13 -23.42
C GLN A 76 13.85 -2.89 -24.19
N GLU A 77 12.55 -2.59 -24.14
CA GLU A 77 11.96 -1.41 -24.78
C GLU A 77 12.50 -0.10 -24.18
N GLU A 78 12.52 0.02 -22.85
CA GLU A 78 12.95 1.23 -22.14
C GLU A 78 14.47 1.44 -22.17
N LEU A 79 15.28 0.37 -22.19
CA LEU A 79 16.75 0.48 -22.24
C LEU A 79 17.27 0.76 -23.66
N GLY A 80 16.48 0.46 -24.69
CA GLY A 80 16.87 0.58 -26.11
C GLY A 80 18.04 -0.33 -26.52
N ARG A 81 18.40 -1.31 -25.68
CA ARG A 81 19.50 -2.25 -25.87
C ARG A 81 19.25 -3.52 -25.03
N PRO A 82 19.95 -4.64 -25.29
CA PRO A 82 19.81 -5.85 -24.48
C PRO A 82 20.07 -5.58 -23.00
N ARG A 83 19.19 -6.05 -22.09
CA ARG A 83 19.35 -5.82 -20.64
C ARG A 83 20.71 -6.29 -20.12
N ASP A 84 21.23 -7.37 -20.70
CA ASP A 84 22.49 -8.02 -20.27
C ASP A 84 23.72 -7.13 -20.56
N SER A 85 23.56 -6.07 -21.36
CA SER A 85 24.58 -5.03 -21.56
C SER A 85 24.56 -3.94 -20.47
N VAL A 86 23.53 -3.92 -19.61
CA VAL A 86 23.30 -2.92 -18.55
C VAL A 86 23.33 -3.56 -17.16
N TYR A 87 22.70 -4.73 -17.01
CA TYR A 87 22.58 -5.48 -15.77
C TYR A 87 23.20 -6.86 -15.95
N GLU A 88 24.00 -7.31 -14.99
CA GLU A 88 24.56 -8.68 -14.98
C GLU A 88 23.45 -9.72 -14.76
N TYR A 89 22.48 -9.40 -13.88
CA TYR A 89 21.36 -10.25 -13.57
C TYR A 89 20.17 -9.46 -13.01
N VAL A 90 18.96 -9.93 -13.30
CA VAL A 90 17.71 -9.46 -12.68
C VAL A 90 16.96 -10.69 -12.20
N ASP A 91 16.65 -10.75 -10.90
CA ASP A 91 15.88 -11.85 -10.32
C ASP A 91 14.46 -11.86 -10.91
N PRO A 92 14.01 -12.98 -11.51
CA PRO A 92 12.64 -13.08 -12.00
C PRO A 92 11.58 -12.99 -10.89
N THR A 93 11.98 -13.26 -9.66
CA THR A 93 11.14 -13.16 -8.47
C THR A 93 11.02 -11.69 -8.05
N GLN A 94 9.78 -11.24 -7.84
CA GLN A 94 9.51 -9.92 -7.30
C GLN A 94 9.96 -9.85 -5.83
N LEU A 95 10.74 -8.82 -5.49
CA LEU A 95 11.13 -8.51 -4.11
C LEU A 95 9.98 -7.86 -3.33
N ALA A 96 9.32 -6.86 -3.95
CA ALA A 96 8.26 -6.10 -3.30
C ALA A 96 7.26 -5.53 -4.31
N SER A 97 6.02 -5.31 -3.85
CA SER A 97 4.97 -4.61 -4.60
C SER A 97 4.81 -3.19 -4.05
N ALA A 98 4.81 -2.22 -4.95
CA ALA A 98 4.44 -0.84 -4.71
C ALA A 98 3.05 -0.56 -5.32
N SER A 99 2.45 0.57 -4.97
CA SER A 99 1.06 0.88 -5.38
C SER A 99 0.80 0.81 -6.88
N ILE A 100 1.80 1.10 -7.72
CA ILE A 100 1.73 1.04 -9.19
C ILE A 100 2.97 0.40 -9.83
N ALA A 101 3.78 -0.33 -9.05
CA ALA A 101 5.04 -0.86 -9.53
C ALA A 101 5.41 -2.15 -8.80
N GLN A 102 6.33 -2.91 -9.39
CA GLN A 102 6.99 -4.01 -8.73
C GLN A 102 8.49 -3.78 -8.70
N VAL A 103 9.10 -4.18 -7.59
CA VAL A 103 10.54 -4.06 -7.35
C VAL A 103 11.15 -5.44 -7.51
N HIS A 104 12.18 -5.52 -8.35
CA HIS A 104 13.07 -6.67 -8.49
C HIS A 104 14.44 -6.29 -7.97
N GLU A 105 15.19 -7.24 -7.40
CA GLU A 105 16.59 -7.00 -7.04
C GLU A 105 17.47 -7.03 -8.30
N PRO A 106 18.20 -5.95 -8.62
CA PRO A 106 19.30 -6.01 -9.55
C PRO A 106 20.58 -6.40 -8.79
N TRP A 107 21.13 -7.58 -9.05
CA TRP A 107 22.47 -7.90 -8.58
C TRP A 107 23.48 -7.13 -9.45
N ARG A 108 24.17 -6.14 -8.87
CA ARG A 108 25.48 -5.70 -9.39
C ARG A 108 26.57 -6.42 -8.61
N LYS A 109 27.59 -6.94 -9.30
CA LYS A 109 28.87 -7.21 -8.65
C LYS A 109 29.52 -5.90 -8.15
N ALA A 110 30.30 -6.09 -7.09
CA ALA A 110 31.03 -5.09 -6.30
C ALA A 110 31.85 -4.10 -7.13
#